data_AF-A0A969KM81-F1
#
_entry.id   AF-A0A969KM81-F1
#
_cell.length_a   1.000
_cell.length_b   1.000
_cell.length_c   1.000
_cell.angle_alpha   90.00
_cell.angle_beta   90.00
_cell.angle_gamma   90.00
#
_symmetry.space_group_name_H-M   'P 1'
#
loop_
_entity.id
_entity.type
_entity.pdbx_description
1 polymer ?
#
loop_
_entity_poly.entity_id
_entity_poly.type
_entity_poly.pdbx_seq_one_letter_code
_entity_poly.pdbx_strand_id
1 'polypeptide(L)'
;MTNQPKLMIPGPVDIWEETLAALGEQVLPYYGVHWDPIYLETLELLAQVFQTTNDIFILTAPGSGAVECCVASLFGDGDQVSWSATDHLPIAPSPSCAATIATSSR
;
A
#
# COMPACT_ATOMS: atom_id res chain seq x y z
N MET A 1 25.43 7.20 -18.91
CA MET A 1 24.19 6.86 -18.19
C MET A 1 23.21 8.02 -18.36
N THR A 2 22.93 8.44 -19.59
CA THR A 2 21.74 8.08 -20.43
C THR A 2 20.39 8.48 -19.82
N ASN A 3 20.16 9.80 -19.80
CA ASN A 3 18.88 10.50 -20.04
C ASN A 3 17.60 9.84 -19.47
N GLN A 4 17.53 9.63 -18.15
CA GLN A 4 16.27 9.25 -17.50
C GLN A 4 15.32 10.47 -17.41
N PRO A 5 14.02 10.28 -17.69
CA PRO A 5 13.04 11.35 -17.55
C PRO A 5 12.87 11.71 -16.07
N LYS A 6 13.00 13.00 -15.73
CA LYS A 6 12.80 13.49 -14.36
C LYS A 6 11.31 13.49 -14.00
N LEU A 7 10.91 12.69 -13.03
CA LEU A 7 9.52 12.54 -12.62
C LEU A 7 9.12 13.65 -11.64
N MET A 8 8.46 14.68 -12.15
CA MET A 8 7.89 15.80 -11.37
C MET A 8 6.36 15.68 -11.25
N ILE A 9 5.86 14.45 -11.10
CA ILE A 9 4.45 14.09 -10.95
C ILE A 9 4.18 13.61 -9.51
N PRO A 10 2.93 13.63 -9.00
CA PRO A 10 2.60 13.23 -7.62
C PRO A 10 2.71 11.71 -7.35
N GLY A 11 3.54 11.00 -8.10
CA GLY A 11 3.67 9.55 -8.10
C GLY A 11 3.49 8.97 -9.51
N PRO A 12 4.34 8.02 -9.94
CA PRO A 12 5.58 7.54 -9.29
C PRO A 12 6.66 8.63 -9.20
N VAL A 13 7.69 8.39 -8.38
CA VAL A 13 8.82 9.30 -8.13
C VAL A 13 10.12 8.75 -8.70
N ASP A 14 11.12 9.61 -8.88
CA ASP A 14 12.48 9.19 -9.24
C ASP A 14 13.05 8.25 -8.18
N ILE A 15 13.71 7.17 -8.63
CA ILE A 15 14.24 6.10 -7.77
C ILE A 15 15.75 6.30 -7.59
N TRP A 16 16.28 6.04 -6.39
CA TRP A 16 17.71 6.07 -6.13
C TRP A 16 18.44 4.91 -6.85
N GLU A 17 19.68 5.16 -7.29
CA GLU A 17 20.47 4.17 -8.03
C GLU A 17 20.68 2.87 -7.22
N GLU A 18 20.82 2.96 -5.90
CA GLU A 18 20.94 1.79 -5.02
C GLU A 18 19.70 0.91 -5.04
N THR A 19 18.50 1.51 -5.13
CA THR A 19 17.25 0.79 -5.22
C THR A 19 17.10 0.12 -6.59
N LEU A 20 17.53 0.78 -7.67
CA LEU A 20 17.57 0.17 -9.01
C LEU A 20 18.54 -1.01 -9.06
N ALA A 21 19.70 -0.90 -8.40
CA ALA A 21 20.65 -1.99 -8.28
C ALA A 21 20.04 -3.19 -7.54
N ALA A 22 19.38 -2.95 -6.40
CA ALA A 22 18.72 -4.00 -5.61
C ALA A 22 17.58 -4.69 -6.39
N LEU A 23 16.78 -3.93 -7.15
CA LEU A 23 15.72 -4.49 -8.02
C LEU A 23 16.27 -5.31 -9.19
N GLY A 24 17.54 -5.10 -9.57
CA GLY A 24 18.23 -5.86 -10.60
C GLY A 24 18.86 -7.18 -10.12
N GLU A 25 18.81 -7.46 -8.81
CA GLU A 25 19.38 -8.68 -8.23
C GLU A 25 18.53 -9.92 -8.54
N GLN A 26 19.14 -11.10 -8.36
CA GLN A 26 18.46 -12.38 -8.51
C GLN A 26 17.37 -12.54 -7.45
N VAL A 27 16.15 -12.85 -7.88
CA VAL A 27 15.02 -13.11 -6.97
C VAL A 27 15.37 -14.25 -6.02
N LEU A 28 15.20 -13.99 -4.72
CA LEU A 28 15.38 -14.94 -3.64
C LEU A 28 14.08 -15.71 -3.36
N PRO A 29 14.16 -16.93 -2.80
CA PRO A 29 13.01 -17.60 -2.23
C PRO A 29 12.40 -16.75 -1.10
N TYR A 30 11.06 -16.66 -1.04
CA TYR A 30 10.31 -15.88 -0.04
C TYR A 30 10.32 -16.50 1.38
N TYR A 31 11.21 -17.46 1.63
CA TYR A 31 11.32 -18.17 2.90
C TYR A 31 12.78 -18.51 3.18
N GLY A 32 13.10 -18.64 4.46
CA GLY A 32 14.38 -19.15 4.93
C GLY A 32 15.38 -18.04 5.25
N VAL A 33 16.59 -18.48 5.58
CA VAL A 33 17.59 -17.67 6.30
C VAL A 33 18.05 -16.40 5.58
N HIS A 34 17.85 -16.31 4.26
CA HIS A 34 18.20 -15.13 3.48
C HIS A 34 17.04 -14.12 3.37
N TRP A 35 15.79 -14.58 3.49
CA TRP A 35 14.60 -13.75 3.34
C TRP A 35 14.13 -13.17 4.68
N ASP A 36 14.13 -14.00 5.73
CA ASP A 36 13.59 -13.62 7.03
C ASP A 36 14.22 -12.33 7.59
N PRO A 37 15.57 -12.11 7.51
CA PRO A 37 16.17 -10.87 7.99
C PRO A 37 15.68 -9.64 7.22
N ILE A 38 15.57 -9.74 5.89
CA ILE A 38 15.12 -8.64 5.02
C ILE A 38 13.67 -8.27 5.36
N TYR A 39 12.82 -9.29 5.50
CA TYR A 39 11.41 -9.09 5.81
C TYR A 39 11.21 -8.44 7.19
N LEU A 40 11.90 -8.95 8.23
CA LEU A 40 11.80 -8.43 9.59
C LEU A 40 12.36 -7.00 9.70
N GLU A 41 13.51 -6.72 9.10
CA GLU A 41 14.08 -5.36 9.05
C GLU A 41 13.10 -4.40 8.36
N THR A 42 12.48 -4.83 7.24
CA THR A 42 11.48 -4.01 6.55
C THR A 42 10.28 -3.69 7.45
N LEU A 43 9.79 -4.66 8.23
CA LEU A 43 8.70 -4.43 9.17
C LEU A 43 9.09 -3.45 10.28
N GLU A 44 10.31 -3.56 10.83
CA GLU A 44 10.83 -2.64 11.85
C GLU A 44 10.94 -1.20 11.33
N LEU A 45 11.41 -1.03 10.10
CA LEU A 45 11.49 0.28 9.44
C LEU A 45 10.09 0.85 9.18
N LEU A 46 9.15 0.03 8.72
CA LEU A 46 7.76 0.45 8.52
C LEU A 46 7.09 0.85 9.84
N ALA A 47 7.36 0.14 10.93
CA ALA A 47 6.84 0.50 12.26
C ALA A 47 7.34 1.87 12.72
N GLN A 48 8.59 2.22 12.40
CA GLN A 48 9.14 3.56 12.67
C GLN A 48 8.45 4.64 11.83
N VAL A 49 8.20 4.38 10.55
CA VAL A 49 7.53 5.33 9.64
C VAL A 49 6.08 5.58 10.07
N PHE A 50 5.32 4.52 10.37
CA PHE A 50 3.93 4.61 10.80
C PHE A 50 3.76 4.95 12.28
N GLN A 51 4.84 4.95 13.06
CA GLN A 51 4.84 5.20 14.51
C GLN A 51 3.86 4.30 15.26
N THR A 52 3.85 3.01 14.93
CA THR A 52 2.93 2.02 15.48
C THR A 52 3.65 0.89 16.20
N THR A 53 2.97 0.28 17.17
CA THR A 53 3.42 -0.96 17.85
C THR A 53 2.55 -2.16 17.48
N ASN A 54 1.54 -1.95 16.61
CA ASN A 54 0.67 -3.01 16.11
C ASN A 54 1.36 -3.83 15.02
N ASP A 55 0.80 -5.00 14.74
CA ASP A 55 1.24 -5.86 13.65
C ASP A 55 1.14 -5.14 12.29
N ILE A 56 2.18 -5.29 11.47
CA ILE A 56 2.26 -4.72 10.11
C ILE A 56 2.27 -5.87 9.11
N PHE A 57 1.44 -5.74 8.08
CA PHE A 57 1.37 -6.70 6.99
C PHE A 57 1.74 -6.02 5.67
N ILE A 58 2.72 -6.57 4.97
CA ILE A 58 3.12 -6.11 3.63
C ILE A 58 2.24 -6.81 2.59
N LEU A 59 1.52 -6.03 1.80
CA LEU A 59 0.65 -6.52 0.74
C LEU A 59 1.33 -6.35 -0.63
N THR A 60 1.28 -7.39 -1.47
CA THR A 60 1.74 -7.33 -2.86
C THR A 60 0.67 -6.69 -3.75
N ALA A 61 0.35 -5.43 -3.48
CA ALA A 61 -0.69 -4.68 -4.16
C ALA A 61 -0.34 -3.17 -4.20
N PRO A 62 -0.88 -2.41 -5.15
CA PRO A 62 -0.82 -0.95 -5.09
C PRO A 62 -1.58 -0.42 -3.86
N GLY A 63 -1.36 0.86 -3.51
CA GLY A 63 -1.97 1.46 -2.33
C GLY A 63 -3.51 1.38 -2.27
N SER A 64 -4.20 1.35 -3.42
CA SER A 64 -5.65 1.12 -3.46
C SER A 64 -6.04 -0.26 -2.96
N GLY A 65 -5.25 -1.30 -3.24
CA GLY A 65 -5.49 -2.66 -2.75
C GLY A 65 -5.34 -2.77 -1.23
N ALA A 66 -4.49 -1.96 -0.61
CA ALA A 66 -4.39 -1.87 0.84
C ALA A 66 -5.67 -1.30 1.46
N VAL A 67 -6.25 -0.24 0.86
CA VAL A 67 -7.52 0.33 1.31
C VAL A 67 -8.65 -0.69 1.19
N GLU A 68 -8.73 -1.41 0.07
CA GLU A 68 -9.74 -2.47 -0.12
C GLU A 68 -9.59 -3.60 0.90
N CYS A 69 -8.35 -4.04 1.15
CA CYS A 69 -8.08 -5.07 2.15
C CYS A 69 -8.52 -4.63 3.55
N CYS A 70 -8.25 -3.37 3.93
CA CYS A 70 -8.71 -2.82 5.21
C CYS A 70 -10.23 -2.84 5.33
N VAL A 71 -10.95 -2.37 4.30
CA VAL A 71 -12.43 -2.36 4.31
C VAL A 71 -12.99 -3.77 4.39
N ALA A 72 -12.50 -4.68 3.54
CA ALA A 72 -12.97 -6.06 3.47
C ALA A 72 -12.66 -6.87 4.75
N SER A 73 -11.60 -6.49 5.48
CA SER A 73 -11.23 -7.17 6.74
C SER A 73 -11.97 -6.62 7.96
N LEU A 74 -12.43 -5.37 7.91
CA LEU A 74 -13.08 -4.69 9.04
C LEU A 74 -14.61 -4.83 9.04
N PHE A 75 -15.24 -4.96 7.87
CA PHE A 75 -16.69 -4.92 7.73
C PHE A 75 -17.26 -6.18 7.08
N GLY A 76 -18.41 -6.63 7.58
CA GLY A 76 -19.19 -7.73 7.00
C GLY A 76 -20.40 -7.25 6.20
N ASP A 77 -21.11 -8.20 5.59
CA ASP A 77 -22.37 -7.92 4.90
C ASP A 77 -23.40 -7.31 5.86
N GLY A 78 -23.92 -6.13 5.52
CA GLY A 78 -24.95 -5.43 6.29
C GLY A 78 -24.43 -4.40 7.29
N ASP A 79 -23.11 -4.25 7.46
CA ASP A 79 -22.54 -3.17 8.27
C ASP A 79 -22.75 -1.81 7.61
N GLN A 80 -23.21 -0.83 8.39
CA GLN A 80 -23.39 0.55 7.92
C GLN A 80 -22.12 1.35 8.14
N VAL A 81 -21.48 1.80 7.05
CA VAL A 81 -20.26 2.61 7.09
C VAL A 81 -20.53 4.01 6.56
N SER A 82 -20.23 5.03 7.37
CA SER A 82 -20.31 6.42 6.94
C SER A 82 -19.04 6.82 6.17
N TRP A 83 -19.22 7.35 4.96
CA TRP A 83 -18.14 7.91 4.15
C TRP A 83 -18.45 9.35 3.79
N SER A 84 -17.45 10.22 3.91
CA SER A 84 -17.49 11.57 3.37
C SER A 84 -16.62 11.63 2.12
N ALA A 85 -17.25 11.73 0.95
CA ALA A 85 -16.51 11.98 -0.29
C ALA A 85 -15.96 13.42 -0.24
N THR A 86 -14.65 13.56 -0.46
CA THR A 86 -14.04 14.87 -0.69
C THR A 86 -13.44 14.86 -2.09
N ASP A 87 -13.88 15.77 -2.95
CA ASP A 87 -13.78 15.72 -4.42
C ASP A 87 -12.37 15.76 -5.06
N HIS A 88 -11.30 15.57 -4.30
CA HIS A 88 -9.92 15.81 -4.76
C HIS A 88 -9.06 14.55 -4.94
N LEU A 89 -9.54 13.36 -4.55
CA LEU A 89 -8.82 12.11 -4.75
C LEU A 89 -9.46 11.30 -5.90
N PRO A 90 -8.73 10.96 -6.97
CA PRO A 90 -9.24 10.19 -8.11
C PRO A 90 -9.44 8.69 -7.79
N ILE A 91 -9.42 8.31 -6.52
CA ILE A 91 -9.53 6.92 -6.07
C ILE A 91 -10.99 6.68 -5.70
N ALA A 92 -11.79 6.33 -6.71
CA ALA A 92 -13.12 5.80 -6.44
C ALA A 92 -12.97 4.43 -5.76
N PRO A 93 -13.69 4.15 -4.64
CA PRO A 93 -13.72 2.81 -4.07
C PRO A 93 -14.29 1.84 -5.12
N SER A 94 -13.77 0.61 -5.15
CA SER A 94 -14.29 -0.42 -6.04
C SER A 94 -15.78 -0.70 -5.76
N PRO A 95 -16.51 -1.30 -6.71
CA PRO A 95 -17.95 -1.53 -6.58
C PRO A 95 -18.33 -2.33 -5.33
N SER A 96 -17.44 -3.20 -4.85
CA SER A 96 -17.63 -3.96 -3.60
C SER A 96 -17.60 -3.07 -2.36
N CYS A 97 -16.66 -2.11 -2.29
CA CYS A 97 -16.57 -1.16 -1.18
C CYS A 97 -17.75 -0.16 -1.19
N ALA A 98 -18.23 0.24 -2.37
CA ALA A 98 -19.36 1.15 -2.51
C ALA A 98 -20.68 0.58 -1.94
N ALA A 99 -20.85 -0.74 -1.90
CA ALA A 99 -22.07 -1.39 -1.37
C ALA A 99 -22.15 -1.36 0.16
N THR A 100 -21.02 -1.47 0.86
CA THR A 100 -20.93 -1.37 2.33
C THR A 100 -21.01 0.09 2.81
N ILE A 101 -20.52 1.01 1.98
CA ILE A 101 -20.54 2.45 2.21
C ILE A 101 -21.93 2.99 1.83
N ALA A 102 -22.94 2.66 2.62
CA ALA A 102 -24.25 3.27 2.48
C ALA A 102 -24.16 4.76 2.85
N THR A 103 -24.22 5.61 1.83
CA THR A 103 -24.10 7.06 1.90
C THR A 103 -25.16 7.69 2.81
N SER A 104 -24.72 8.34 3.90
CA SER A 104 -25.46 9.42 4.55
C SER A 104 -25.32 10.68 3.69
N SER A 105 -26.14 10.77 2.64
CA SER A 105 -26.33 12.01 1.88
C SER A 105 -26.91 13.10 2.80
N ARG A 106 -26.21 14.23 2.91
CA ARG A 106 -26.90 15.53 2.86
C ARG A 106 -26.85 16.03 1.43
#